data_AF-A0A1G0GXJ9-F1
#
_entry.id   AF-A0A1G0GXJ9-F1
#
_cell.length_a   1.000
_cell.length_b   1.000
_cell.length_c   1.000
_cell.angle_alpha   90.00
_cell.angle_beta   90.00
_cell.angle_gamma   90.00
#
_symmetry.space_group_name_H-M   'P 1'
#
loop_
_entity.id
_entity.type
_entity.pdbx_description
1 polymer ?
#
loop_
_entity_poly.entity_id
_entity_poly.type
_entity_poly.pdbx_seq_one_letter_code
_entity_poly.pdbx_strand_id
1 'polypeptide(L)'
;MDSKVIQNIIHEILETGEYTLEGMAHHTRIPFDVIYDAACGVMAEFSITPWSRVVAIYLQVKPEISNQLMEWLLASSDRRLPVLLSTINHPL
;
A
#
# COMPACT_ATOMS: atom_id res chain seq x y z
N MET A 1 -6.04 -10.15 -5.40
CA MET A 1 -6.14 -8.67 -5.35
C MET A 1 -6.20 -8.15 -6.77
N ASP A 2 -6.73 -6.93 -6.99
CA ASP A 2 -6.93 -6.38 -8.34
C ASP A 2 -5.58 -6.19 -9.07
N SER A 3 -5.42 -6.85 -10.23
CA SER A 3 -4.19 -6.85 -11.03
C SER A 3 -3.90 -5.48 -11.66
N LYS A 4 -4.92 -4.66 -11.88
CA LYS A 4 -4.76 -3.32 -12.44
C LYS A 4 -4.24 -2.33 -11.39
N VAL A 5 -4.64 -2.52 -10.13
CA VAL A 5 -4.12 -1.71 -9.02
C VAL A 5 -2.63 -1.96 -8.83
N ILE A 6 -2.18 -3.21 -8.81
CA ILE A 6 -0.76 -3.51 -8.65
C ILE A 6 0.07 -3.01 -9.84
N GLN A 7 -0.46 -3.13 -11.06
CA GLN A 7 0.18 -2.59 -12.26
C GLN A 7 0.40 -1.08 -12.15
N ASN A 8 -0.64 -0.32 -11.79
CA ASN A 8 -0.54 1.13 -11.62
C ASN A 8 0.47 1.50 -10.55
N ILE A 9 0.47 0.79 -9.41
CA ILE A 9 1.43 1.01 -8.34
C ILE A 9 2.87 0.79 -8.84
N ILE A 10 3.12 -0.29 -9.58
CA ILE A 10 4.46 -0.56 -10.12
C ILE A 10 4.89 0.56 -11.07
N HIS A 11 4.02 1.00 -11.98
CA HIS A 11 4.34 2.12 -12.87
C HIS A 11 4.63 3.41 -12.11
N GLU A 12 3.83 3.75 -11.12
CA GLU A 12 4.06 4.94 -10.31
C GLU A 12 5.37 4.87 -9.50
N ILE A 13 5.82 3.67 -9.08
CA ILE A 13 7.15 3.48 -8.48
C ILE A 13 8.25 3.72 -9.53
N LEU A 14 8.11 3.18 -10.73
CA LEU A 14 9.11 3.34 -11.79
C LEU A 14 9.24 4.79 -12.26
N GLU A 15 8.13 5.53 -12.31
CA GLU A 15 8.09 6.95 -12.68
C GLU A 15 8.91 7.83 -11.72
N THR A 16 9.11 7.43 -10.47
CA THR A 16 9.99 8.19 -9.54
C THR A 16 11.47 8.06 -9.90
N GLY A 17 11.85 7.02 -10.64
CA GLY A 17 13.23 6.70 -10.97
C GLY A 17 14.05 6.11 -9.80
N GLU A 18 13.45 5.94 -8.61
CA GLU A 18 14.14 5.37 -7.44
C GLU A 18 14.37 3.86 -7.55
N TYR A 19 13.54 3.17 -8.34
CA TYR A 19 13.63 1.73 -8.56
C TYR A 19 13.51 1.39 -10.04
N THR A 20 14.21 0.33 -10.45
CA THR A 20 13.93 -0.42 -11.70
C THR A 20 13.13 -1.69 -11.35
N LEU A 21 12.59 -2.39 -12.36
CA LEU A 21 11.91 -3.68 -12.14
C LEU A 21 12.83 -4.71 -11.46
N GLU A 22 14.10 -4.77 -11.86
CA GLU A 22 15.13 -5.61 -11.23
C GLU A 22 15.41 -5.17 -9.79
N GLY A 23 15.49 -3.86 -9.56
CA GLY A 23 15.65 -3.29 -8.22
C GLY A 23 14.50 -3.65 -7.29
N MET A 24 13.26 -3.59 -7.80
CA MET A 24 12.06 -4.01 -7.07
C MET A 24 12.10 -5.51 -6.76
N ALA A 25 12.43 -6.36 -7.75
CA ALA A 25 12.54 -7.80 -7.57
C ALA A 25 13.57 -8.17 -6.49
N HIS A 26 14.74 -7.55 -6.55
CA HIS A 26 15.80 -7.73 -5.56
C HIS A 26 15.36 -7.28 -4.15
N HIS A 27 14.79 -6.08 -4.03
CA HIS A 27 14.37 -5.52 -2.74
C HIS A 27 13.23 -6.31 -2.10
N THR A 28 12.19 -6.63 -2.87
CA THR A 28 11.01 -7.36 -2.39
C THR A 28 11.24 -8.86 -2.24
N ARG A 29 12.34 -9.40 -2.80
CA ARG A 29 12.57 -10.84 -2.95
C ARG A 29 11.42 -11.54 -3.69
N ILE A 30 10.81 -10.85 -4.64
CA ILE A 30 9.83 -11.41 -5.57
C ILE A 30 10.60 -11.74 -6.86
N PRO A 31 10.39 -12.90 -7.48
CA PRO A 31 11.01 -13.24 -8.75
C PRO A 31 10.78 -12.14 -9.81
N PHE A 32 11.80 -11.87 -10.63
CA PHE A 32 11.76 -10.79 -11.61
C PHE A 32 10.64 -10.96 -12.63
N ASP A 33 10.45 -12.18 -13.13
CA ASP A 33 9.36 -12.58 -14.02
C ASP A 33 7.98 -12.22 -13.43
N VAL A 34 7.77 -12.47 -12.13
CA VAL A 34 6.52 -12.13 -11.46
C VAL A 34 6.30 -10.61 -11.38
N ILE A 35 7.35 -9.83 -11.11
CA ILE A 35 7.27 -8.35 -11.09
C ILE A 35 7.05 -7.80 -12.51
N TYR A 36 7.75 -8.35 -13.49
CA TYR A 36 7.65 -7.98 -14.90
C TYR A 36 6.25 -8.25 -15.45
N ASP A 37 5.71 -9.45 -15.22
CA ASP A 37 4.36 -9.82 -15.64
C ASP A 37 3.31 -8.89 -15.02
N ALA A 38 3.45 -8.58 -13.73
CA ALA A 38 2.56 -7.64 -13.04
C ALA A 38 2.65 -6.22 -13.62
N ALA A 39 3.84 -5.74 -13.98
CA ALA A 39 4.01 -4.46 -14.65
C ALA A 39 3.34 -4.45 -16.04
N CYS A 40 3.46 -5.55 -16.78
CA CYS A 40 2.80 -5.72 -18.08
C CYS A 40 1.28 -5.94 -17.96
N GLY A 41 0.72 -6.08 -16.76
CA GLY A 41 -0.69 -6.40 -16.56
C GLY A 41 -1.05 -7.83 -16.97
N VAL A 42 -0.05 -8.69 -17.15
CA VAL A 42 -0.23 -10.12 -17.35
C VAL A 42 -0.63 -10.71 -16.01
N MET A 43 -1.76 -11.43 -15.96
CA MET A 43 -2.36 -11.93 -14.73
C MET A 43 -1.40 -12.82 -13.94
N ALA A 44 -0.71 -12.22 -12.97
CA ALA A 44 -0.24 -12.90 -11.77
C ALA A 44 -1.19 -12.50 -10.64
N GLU A 45 -2.00 -13.44 -10.14
CA GLU A 45 -2.72 -13.20 -8.90
C GLU A 45 -1.68 -13.02 -7.78
N PHE A 46 -1.35 -11.76 -7.49
CA PHE A 46 -0.50 -11.47 -6.34
C PHE A 46 -1.23 -11.95 -5.10
N SER A 47 -0.63 -12.92 -4.42
CA SER A 47 -1.01 -13.25 -3.05
C SER A 47 -0.70 -12.06 -2.15
N ILE A 48 -1.26 -12.08 -0.94
CA ILE A 48 -1.20 -10.94 -0.01
C ILE A 48 0.26 -10.54 0.30
N THR A 49 1.18 -11.50 0.35
CA THR A 49 2.58 -11.23 0.74
C THR A 49 3.38 -10.49 -0.35
N PRO A 50 3.44 -10.93 -1.61
CA PRO A 50 4.02 -10.14 -2.70
C PRO A 50 3.35 -8.77 -2.85
N TRP A 51 2.02 -8.71 -2.71
CA TRP A 51 1.28 -7.45 -2.82
C TRP A 51 1.70 -6.44 -1.75
N SER A 52 1.76 -6.86 -0.48
CA SER A 52 2.12 -5.96 0.62
C SER A 52 3.55 -5.43 0.50
N ARG A 53 4.48 -6.23 -0.06
CA ARG A 53 5.86 -5.79 -0.30
C ARG A 53 5.96 -4.72 -1.38
N VAL A 54 5.21 -4.86 -2.48
CA VAL A 54 5.19 -3.81 -3.53
C VAL A 54 4.54 -2.53 -3.00
N VAL A 55 3.44 -2.66 -2.25
CA VAL A 55 2.80 -1.50 -1.60
C VAL A 55 3.72 -0.83 -0.58
N ALA A 56 4.54 -1.60 0.15
CA ALA A 56 5.52 -1.03 1.06
C ALA A 56 6.56 -0.15 0.32
N ILE A 57 7.03 -0.57 -0.85
CA ILE A 57 7.90 0.27 -1.70
C ILE A 57 7.16 1.54 -2.13
N TYR A 58 5.92 1.39 -2.60
CA TYR A 58 5.11 2.53 -3.04
C TYR A 58 4.95 3.60 -1.95
N LEU A 59 4.68 3.20 -0.71
CA LEU A 59 4.57 4.13 0.42
C LEU A 59 5.90 4.79 0.80
N GLN A 60 7.04 4.16 0.48
CA GLN A 60 8.37 4.76 0.69
C GLN A 60 8.66 5.85 -0.36
N VAL A 61 8.36 5.59 -1.63
CA VAL A 61 8.64 6.52 -2.74
C VAL A 61 7.58 7.62 -2.90
N LYS A 62 6.41 7.45 -2.26
CA LYS A 62 5.34 8.46 -2.20
C LYS A 62 4.91 8.76 -0.75
N PRO A 63 5.76 9.44 0.04
CA PRO A 63 5.48 9.70 1.45
C PRO A 63 4.19 10.51 1.68
N GLU A 64 3.78 11.33 0.71
CA GLU A 64 2.53 12.10 0.78
C GLU A 64 1.30 11.19 0.90
N ILE A 65 1.31 10.05 0.20
CA ILE A 65 0.22 9.07 0.28
C ILE A 65 0.22 8.39 1.64
N SER A 66 1.39 8.03 2.17
CA SER A 66 1.51 7.47 3.52
C SER A 66 1.01 8.46 4.57
N ASN A 67 1.34 9.75 4.42
CA ASN A 67 0.90 10.79 5.35
C ASN A 67 -0.62 10.97 5.31
N GLN A 68 -1.22 11.04 4.10
CA GLN A 68 -2.67 11.13 3.95
C GLN A 68 -3.40 9.92 4.56
N LEU A 69 -2.86 8.71 4.38
CA LEU A 69 -3.43 7.52 4.99
C LEU A 69 -3.39 7.60 6.52
N MET A 70 -2.27 8.04 7.10
CA MET A 70 -2.13 8.19 8.55
C MET A 70 -3.07 9.27 9.10
N GLU A 71 -3.18 10.42 8.43
CA GLU A 71 -4.11 11.48 8.79
C GLU A 71 -5.56 10.97 8.78
N TRP A 72 -5.95 10.23 7.74
CA TRP A 72 -7.28 9.64 7.66
C TRP A 72 -7.54 8.64 8.79
N LEU A 73 -6.57 7.76 9.10
CA LEU A 73 -6.68 6.79 10.18
C LEU A 73 -6.86 7.48 11.53
N LEU A 74 -6.04 8.49 11.83
CA LEU A 74 -6.13 9.29 13.05
C LEU A 74 -7.49 10.01 13.15
N ALA A 75 -7.94 10.65 12.08
CA ALA A 75 -9.25 11.30 12.02
C ALA A 75 -10.43 10.33 12.23
N SER A 76 -10.28 9.08 11.77
CA SER A 76 -11.29 8.03 11.96
C SER A 76 -11.32 7.48 13.39
N SER A 77 -10.18 7.49 14.08
CA SER A 77 -10.06 7.12 15.50
C SER A 77 -10.70 8.18 16.40
N ASP A 78 -10.49 9.46 16.08
CA ASP A 78 -11.08 10.58 16.84
C ASP A 78 -12.61 10.58 16.82
N ARG A 79 -13.24 10.14 15.73
CA ARG A 79 -14.71 10.02 15.66
C ARG A 79 -15.29 8.95 16.58
N ARG A 80 -14.49 7.97 17.04
CA ARG A 80 -14.95 6.89 17.95
C ARG A 80 -14.80 7.25 19.43
N LEU A 81 -13.94 8.22 19.77
CA LEU A 81 -13.70 8.64 21.15
C LEU A 81 -14.89 9.34 21.82
N PRO A 82 -15.62 10.30 21.19
CA PRO A 82 -16.74 10.95 21.87
C PRO A 82 -17.92 10.02 22.13
N VAL A 83 -18.14 8.99 21.28
CA VAL A 83 -19.19 7.99 21.49
C VAL A 83 -18.88 7.11 22.69
N LEU A 84 -17.64 6.63 22.84
CA LEU A 84 -17.24 5.81 23.98
C LEU A 84 -17.23 6.58 25.30
N LEU A 85 -16.83 7.86 25.29
CA LEU A 85 -16.87 8.71 26.49
C LEU A 85 -18.31 9.02 26.94
N SER A 86 -19.26 9.13 26.01
CA SER A 86 -20.68 9.31 26.36
C SER A 86 -21.31 8.05 26.97
N THR A 87 -20.85 6.86 26.58
CA THR A 87 -21.34 5.57 27.13
C THR A 87 -20.79 5.25 28.52
N ILE A 88 -19.69 5.89 28.94
CA ILE A 88 -19.07 5.67 30.27
C ILE A 88 -19.63 6.65 31.32
N ASN A 89 -20.22 7.78 30.91
CA ASN A 89 -20.69 8.84 31.79
C ASN A 89 -22.20 8.81 32.09
N HIS A 90 -22.86 7.65 32.09
CA HIS A 90 -24.24 7.54 32.58
C HIS A 90 -24.24 7.18 34.08
N PRO A 91 -24.49 8.13 35.00
CA PRO A 91 -24.70 7.81 36.41
C PRO A 91 -26.07 7.14 36.60
N LEU A 92 -26.10 6.07 37.40
CA LEU A 92 -27.28 5.47 38.02
C LEU A 92 -27.90 6.41 39.05
#